data_AF-A0A1S8CPT5-F1
#
_entry.id   AF-A0A1S8CPT5-F1
#
_cell.length_a   1.000
_cell.length_b   1.000
_cell.length_c   1.000
_cell.angle_alpha   90.00
_cell.angle_beta   90.00
_cell.angle_gamma   90.00
#
_symmetry.space_group_name_H-M   'P 1'
#
loop_
_entity.id
_entity.type
_entity.pdbx_description
1 polymer ?
#
loop_
_entity_poly.entity_id
_entity_poly.type
_entity_poly.pdbx_seq_one_letter_code
_entity_poly.pdbx_strand_id
1 'polypeptide(L)'
;MALENAFKTGPGFKNSFNVESFGLVQGDAQDDPAVRLLLAAGVLADDVVGSMWGGMGIIESVPKSSEATLGAVIRQATETSCNGFMVMNQANHGVVTPNNGVPQFMAGNGVHYYRLGTGARIPLPISAAVAALANGTTSTTSTQFKWDPVAQVIDVATADGISIRLLKVSPSGNMAAVQDATTKDVNWEDKPMGLFSI
;
A
#
# COMPACT_ATOMS: atom_id res chain seq x y z
N MET A 1 5.42 13.65 44.52
CA MET A 1 4.62 14.69 43.82
C MET A 1 5.35 14.99 42.52
N ALA A 2 5.01 14.29 41.44
CA ALA A 2 5.62 14.53 40.14
C ALA A 2 4.76 15.58 39.42
N LEU A 3 5.38 16.68 38.99
CA LEU A 3 4.75 17.70 38.15
C LEU A 3 4.53 17.10 36.76
N GLU A 4 3.31 16.60 36.51
CA GLU A 4 2.88 16.29 35.16
C GLU A 4 2.66 17.59 34.38
N ASN A 5 3.21 17.61 33.18
CA ASN A 5 3.27 18.79 32.32
C ASN A 5 1.87 19.11 31.80
N ALA A 6 1.23 20.16 32.33
CA ALA A 6 -0.18 20.53 32.09
C ALA A 6 -0.53 20.86 30.62
N PHE A 7 0.46 20.93 29.74
CA PHE A 7 0.26 21.17 28.30
C PHE A 7 -0.11 19.91 27.50
N LYS A 8 -0.03 18.71 28.09
CA LYS A 8 -0.35 17.44 27.41
C LYS A 8 -1.73 16.86 27.73
N THR A 9 -2.45 17.38 28.73
CA THR A 9 -3.69 16.77 29.23
C THR A 9 -4.87 17.75 29.35
N GLY A 10 -4.79 18.92 28.72
CA GLY A 10 -5.93 19.83 28.60
C GLY A 10 -6.94 19.38 27.54
N PRO A 11 -8.25 19.64 27.71
CA PRO A 11 -9.25 19.38 26.68
C PRO A 11 -8.90 20.19 25.43
N GLY A 12 -8.64 19.50 24.31
CA GLY A 12 -8.21 20.13 23.07
C GLY A 12 -9.16 21.24 22.64
N PHE A 13 -8.63 22.42 22.33
CA PHE A 13 -9.39 23.50 21.73
C PHE A 13 -9.89 23.03 20.36
N LYS A 14 -11.22 23.05 20.15
CA LYS A 14 -11.81 22.90 18.82
C LYS A 14 -11.15 23.96 17.91
N ASN A 15 -10.45 23.50 16.87
CA ASN A 15 -9.69 24.28 15.88
C ASN A 15 -8.24 24.69 16.25
N SER A 16 -7.60 24.08 17.24
CA SER A 16 -6.13 24.09 17.34
C SER A 16 -5.55 22.91 16.55
N PHE A 17 -4.48 23.13 15.77
CA PHE A 17 -3.79 22.10 14.99
C PHE A 17 -3.22 20.99 15.89
N ASN A 18 -4.04 19.98 16.17
CA ASN A 18 -3.61 18.66 16.60
C ASN A 18 -4.29 17.63 15.70
N VAL A 19 -4.01 17.73 14.39
CA VAL A 19 -4.13 16.57 13.53
C VAL A 19 -2.73 15.97 13.48
N GLU A 20 -2.44 15.06 14.40
CA GLU A 20 -1.25 14.21 14.31
C GLU A 20 -1.47 13.25 13.14
N SER A 21 -1.20 13.73 11.92
CA SER A 21 -1.19 12.91 10.71
C SER A 21 0.25 12.65 10.31
N PHE A 22 0.53 11.41 9.92
CA PHE A 22 1.80 11.05 9.29
C PHE A 22 1.79 11.28 7.77
N GLY A 23 0.68 11.75 7.21
CA GLY A 23 0.56 12.14 5.81
C GLY A 23 0.85 11.02 4.81
N LEU A 24 0.58 9.76 5.19
CA LEU A 24 0.89 8.62 4.34
C LEU A 24 -0.06 8.58 3.14
N VAL A 25 0.48 8.34 1.95
CA VAL A 25 -0.28 8.17 0.71
C VAL A 25 -0.03 6.78 0.18
N GLN A 26 -1.08 6.02 -0.09
CA GLN A 26 -0.99 4.65 -0.58
C GLN A 26 -0.13 4.54 -1.85
N GLY A 27 0.79 3.58 -1.84
CA GLY A 27 1.64 3.28 -3.00
C GLY A 27 2.78 4.28 -3.23
N ASP A 28 3.05 5.17 -2.28
CA ASP A 28 4.22 6.04 -2.27
C ASP A 28 5.40 5.39 -1.52
N ALA A 29 6.32 4.78 -2.27
CA ALA A 29 7.53 4.22 -1.70
C ALA A 29 8.38 5.33 -1.08
N GLN A 30 8.71 5.17 0.20
CA GLN A 30 9.52 6.13 0.93
C GLN A 30 10.97 6.06 0.45
N ASP A 31 11.61 7.22 0.33
CA ASP A 31 12.99 7.33 -0.09
C ASP A 31 13.93 6.60 0.88
N ASP A 32 14.52 5.50 0.42
CA ASP A 32 15.61 4.81 1.11
C ASP A 32 16.74 4.54 0.08
N PRO A 33 17.94 5.09 0.30
CA PRO A 33 19.04 4.97 -0.65
C PRO A 33 19.46 3.51 -0.91
N ALA A 34 19.23 2.60 0.03
CA ALA A 34 19.61 1.20 -0.10
C ALA A 34 18.74 0.43 -1.11
N VAL A 35 17.49 0.84 -1.31
CA VAL A 35 16.50 0.13 -2.13
C VAL A 35 16.18 0.84 -3.45
N ARG A 36 16.79 2.00 -3.70
CA ARG A 36 16.52 2.82 -4.90
C ARG A 36 16.69 2.06 -6.23
N LEU A 37 17.64 1.13 -6.30
CA LEU A 37 17.92 0.33 -7.50
C LEU A 37 17.05 -0.94 -7.60
N LEU A 38 16.21 -1.21 -6.59
CA LEU A 38 15.33 -2.37 -6.54
C LEU A 38 13.94 -2.08 -7.11
N LEU A 39 13.68 -0.84 -7.54
CA LEU A 39 12.46 -0.46 -8.23
C LEU A 39 12.40 -1.19 -9.57
N ALA A 40 11.47 -2.14 -9.69
CA ALA A 40 11.26 -2.90 -10.91
C ALA A 40 10.16 -2.26 -11.77
N ALA A 41 10.19 -2.59 -13.06
CA ALA A 41 9.15 -2.24 -14.01
C ALA A 41 8.65 -3.51 -14.73
N GLY A 42 7.39 -3.52 -15.10
CA GLY A 42 6.74 -4.60 -15.85
C GLY A 42 5.53 -4.08 -16.60
N VAL A 43 4.83 -4.97 -17.30
CA VAL A 43 3.63 -4.63 -18.08
C VAL A 43 2.43 -5.37 -17.52
N LEU A 44 1.31 -4.67 -17.37
CA LEU A 44 0.05 -5.29 -16.93
C LEU A 44 -0.47 -6.26 -17.99
N ALA A 45 -0.83 -7.46 -17.55
CA ALA A 45 -1.38 -8.50 -18.42
C ALA A 45 -2.73 -8.09 -19.03
N ASP A 46 -3.05 -8.64 -20.21
CA ASP A 46 -4.28 -8.33 -20.95
C ASP A 46 -5.57 -8.77 -20.23
N ASP A 47 -5.46 -9.68 -19.27
CA ASP A 47 -6.57 -10.22 -18.48
C ASP A 47 -6.72 -9.56 -17.11
N VAL A 48 -5.99 -8.46 -16.85
CA VAL A 48 -6.26 -7.60 -15.70
C VAL A 48 -7.66 -7.01 -15.86
N VAL A 49 -8.52 -7.23 -14.87
CA VAL A 49 -9.89 -6.74 -14.88
C VAL A 49 -9.96 -5.39 -14.16
N GLY A 50 -10.36 -4.36 -14.88
CA GLY A 50 -10.48 -3.00 -14.35
C GLY A 50 -9.15 -2.26 -14.23
N SER A 51 -9.15 -1.18 -13.46
CA SER A 51 -7.96 -0.37 -13.20
C SER A 51 -7.17 -0.89 -12.01
N MET A 52 -5.85 -0.73 -12.08
CA MET A 52 -4.93 -0.92 -10.95
C MET A 52 -4.33 0.43 -10.52
N TRP A 53 -3.94 0.55 -9.25
CA TRP A 53 -3.34 1.76 -8.69
C TRP A 53 -2.24 1.46 -7.65
N GLY A 54 -1.45 2.46 -7.28
CA GLY A 54 -0.36 2.29 -6.32
C GLY A 54 -0.83 1.65 -5.00
N GLY A 55 0.00 0.78 -4.44
CA GLY A 55 -0.26 0.04 -3.21
C GLY A 55 -1.17 -1.19 -3.38
N MET A 56 -1.59 -1.53 -4.60
CA MET A 56 -2.23 -2.82 -4.86
C MET A 56 -1.21 -3.96 -4.84
N GLY A 57 -1.60 -5.09 -4.27
CA GLY A 57 -0.85 -6.34 -4.37
C GLY A 57 -0.79 -6.83 -5.81
N ILE A 58 0.37 -7.36 -6.21
CA ILE A 58 0.61 -7.88 -7.55
C ILE A 58 1.16 -9.31 -7.55
N ILE A 59 1.04 -9.96 -8.70
CA ILE A 59 1.76 -11.17 -9.06
C ILE A 59 2.65 -10.86 -10.26
N GLU A 60 3.95 -10.78 -10.03
CA GLU A 60 4.98 -10.83 -11.06
C GLU A 60 5.08 -12.26 -11.60
N SER A 61 4.81 -12.40 -12.90
CA SER A 61 4.90 -13.66 -13.62
C SER A 61 6.08 -13.64 -14.58
N VAL A 62 6.73 -14.80 -14.74
CA VAL A 62 7.78 -14.99 -15.75
C VAL A 62 7.15 -14.81 -17.14
N PRO A 63 7.70 -13.95 -18.01
CA PRO A 63 7.14 -13.74 -19.34
C PRO A 63 7.32 -14.98 -20.21
N LYS A 64 6.43 -15.16 -21.19
CA LYS A 64 6.63 -16.17 -22.24
C LYS A 64 7.86 -15.81 -23.06
N SER A 65 8.52 -16.79 -23.66
CA SER A 65 9.69 -16.55 -24.52
C SER A 65 9.40 -15.59 -25.68
N SER A 66 8.15 -15.52 -26.17
CA SER A 66 7.71 -14.58 -27.21
C SER A 66 7.51 -13.13 -26.74
N GLU A 67 7.39 -12.92 -25.43
CA GLU A 67 7.04 -11.64 -24.78
C GLU A 67 8.17 -11.10 -23.89
N ALA A 68 9.30 -11.81 -23.82
CA ALA A 68 10.41 -11.51 -22.92
C ALA A 68 11.03 -10.12 -23.12
N THR A 69 10.85 -9.50 -24.29
CA THR A 69 11.30 -8.13 -24.60
C THR A 69 10.53 -7.05 -23.86
N LEU A 70 9.30 -7.32 -23.41
CA LEU A 70 8.46 -6.37 -22.70
C LEU A 70 8.68 -6.38 -21.17
N GLY A 71 9.52 -7.30 -20.67
CA GLY A 71 9.81 -7.45 -19.25
C GLY A 71 8.84 -8.38 -18.54
N ALA A 72 8.73 -8.24 -17.21
CA ALA A 72 7.86 -9.10 -16.40
C ALA A 72 6.38 -8.80 -16.64
N VAL A 73 5.55 -9.85 -16.63
CA VAL A 73 4.10 -9.73 -16.78
C VAL A 73 3.47 -9.59 -15.41
N ILE A 74 2.73 -8.50 -15.19
CA ILE A 74 2.16 -8.14 -13.91
C ILE A 74 0.66 -8.42 -13.90
N ARG A 75 0.19 -9.09 -12.86
CA ARG A 75 -1.20 -9.51 -12.67
C ARG A 75 -1.72 -9.02 -11.33
N GLN A 76 -3.04 -8.94 -11.18
CA GLN A 76 -3.67 -8.66 -9.89
C GLN A 76 -3.37 -9.79 -8.91
N ALA A 77 -3.02 -9.43 -7.67
CA ALA A 77 -2.86 -10.42 -6.61
C ALA A 77 -4.17 -11.12 -6.25
N THR A 78 -4.03 -12.34 -5.78
CA THR A 78 -5.11 -13.17 -5.24
C THR A 78 -4.92 -13.35 -3.73
N GLU A 79 -5.92 -13.88 -3.03
CA GLU A 79 -5.81 -14.17 -1.60
C GLU A 79 -4.62 -15.09 -1.27
N THR A 80 -4.28 -15.99 -2.20
CA THR A 80 -3.24 -17.01 -2.03
C THR A 80 -1.90 -16.64 -2.64
N SER A 81 -1.84 -15.57 -3.44
CA SER A 81 -0.63 -15.22 -4.18
C SER A 81 -0.48 -13.71 -4.32
N CYS A 82 0.57 -13.20 -3.69
CA CYS A 82 1.04 -11.82 -3.78
C CYS A 82 2.56 -11.84 -3.61
N ASN A 83 3.31 -11.31 -4.57
CA ASN A 83 4.77 -11.33 -4.58
C ASN A 83 5.40 -9.93 -4.70
N GLY A 84 4.56 -8.89 -4.63
CA GLY A 84 5.00 -7.51 -4.59
C GLY A 84 3.85 -6.54 -4.46
N PHE A 85 4.19 -5.26 -4.41
CA PHE A 85 3.22 -4.17 -4.40
C PHE A 85 3.56 -3.16 -5.48
N MET A 86 2.53 -2.70 -6.19
CA MET A 86 2.66 -1.64 -7.18
C MET A 86 2.94 -0.31 -6.47
N VAL A 87 3.72 0.57 -7.10
CA VAL A 87 4.01 1.91 -6.59
C VAL A 87 3.83 2.94 -7.67
N MET A 88 3.55 4.17 -7.27
CA MET A 88 3.40 5.30 -8.19
C MET A 88 4.67 6.14 -8.33
N ASN A 89 5.75 5.77 -7.63
CA ASN A 89 7.04 6.43 -7.76
C ASN A 89 7.52 6.36 -9.22
N GLN A 90 7.76 7.53 -9.80
CA GLN A 90 8.21 7.69 -11.18
C GLN A 90 7.22 7.17 -12.25
N ALA A 91 6.00 6.80 -11.85
CA ALA A 91 4.95 6.32 -12.75
C ALA A 91 4.19 7.50 -13.38
N ASN A 92 4.79 8.11 -14.41
CA ASN A 92 4.30 9.35 -15.04
C ASN A 92 3.11 9.19 -15.99
N HIS A 93 2.64 7.96 -16.24
CA HIS A 93 1.62 7.67 -17.26
C HIS A 93 0.33 7.09 -16.67
N GLY A 94 0.17 7.16 -15.34
CA GLY A 94 -1.11 6.87 -14.70
C GLY A 94 -2.18 7.88 -15.13
N VAL A 95 -3.36 7.38 -15.50
CA VAL A 95 -4.47 8.21 -15.97
C VAL A 95 -5.30 8.68 -14.79
N VAL A 96 -5.57 9.98 -14.73
CA VAL A 96 -6.47 10.62 -13.76
C VAL A 96 -7.63 11.22 -14.54
N THR A 97 -8.86 11.05 -14.06
CA THR A 97 -10.06 11.62 -14.71
C THR A 97 -10.85 12.44 -13.68
N PRO A 98 -11.79 13.31 -14.08
CA PRO A 98 -12.51 14.16 -13.12
C PRO A 98 -13.20 13.40 -11.97
N ASN A 99 -13.63 12.16 -12.22
CA ASN A 99 -14.26 11.30 -11.22
C ASN A 99 -13.30 10.32 -10.55
N ASN A 100 -12.05 10.22 -11.04
CA ASN A 100 -11.01 9.31 -10.53
C ASN A 100 -9.76 10.11 -10.17
N GLY A 101 -9.64 10.53 -8.91
CA GLY A 101 -8.51 11.31 -8.40
C GLY A 101 -7.22 10.51 -8.18
N VAL A 102 -7.28 9.18 -8.24
CA VAL A 102 -6.12 8.29 -8.10
C VAL A 102 -5.55 7.94 -9.48
N PRO A 103 -4.22 8.00 -9.71
CA PRO A 103 -3.61 7.53 -10.95
C PRO A 103 -3.88 6.04 -11.19
N GLN A 104 -4.53 5.73 -12.32
CA GLN A 104 -4.94 4.39 -12.70
C GLN A 104 -4.12 3.84 -13.87
N PHE A 105 -3.88 2.53 -13.84
CA PHE A 105 -3.18 1.76 -14.86
C PHE A 105 -4.09 0.65 -15.38
N MET A 106 -4.15 0.49 -16.71
CA MET A 106 -4.97 -0.52 -17.38
C MET A 106 -4.10 -1.61 -17.99
N ALA A 107 -4.72 -2.70 -18.42
CA ALA A 107 -4.06 -3.75 -19.21
C ALA A 107 -3.19 -3.17 -20.34
N GLY A 108 -1.95 -3.67 -20.47
CA GLY A 108 -0.96 -3.18 -21.42
C GLY A 108 -0.13 -1.98 -20.96
N ASN A 109 -0.49 -1.31 -19.86
CA ASN A 109 0.33 -0.22 -19.32
C ASN A 109 1.57 -0.76 -18.59
N GLY A 110 2.64 0.04 -18.60
CA GLY A 110 3.81 -0.21 -17.76
C GLY A 110 3.50 0.09 -16.30
N VAL A 111 4.08 -0.64 -15.36
CA VAL A 111 3.88 -0.35 -13.94
C VAL A 111 5.18 -0.53 -13.18
N HIS A 112 5.34 0.26 -12.13
CA HIS A 112 6.46 0.16 -11.22
C HIS A 112 6.04 -0.59 -9.96
N TYR A 113 6.92 -1.42 -9.44
CA TYR A 113 6.63 -2.23 -8.27
C TYR A 113 7.91 -2.59 -7.53
N TYR A 114 7.73 -3.02 -6.29
CA TYR A 114 8.77 -3.65 -5.49
C TYR A 114 8.37 -5.08 -5.18
N ARG A 115 9.36 -5.97 -5.26
CA ARG A 115 9.22 -7.38 -4.88
C ARG A 115 9.26 -7.52 -3.37
N LEU A 116 8.65 -8.59 -2.86
CA LEU A 116 8.84 -8.98 -1.46
C LEU A 116 10.31 -9.31 -1.17
N GLY A 117 10.79 -8.96 0.01
CA GLY A 117 12.16 -9.12 0.48
C GLY A 117 13.13 -8.00 0.08
N THR A 118 12.64 -6.92 -0.56
CA THR A 118 13.49 -5.79 -0.98
C THR A 118 13.83 -4.84 0.16
N GLY A 119 13.06 -4.85 1.25
CA GLY A 119 13.16 -3.93 2.36
C GLY A 119 12.53 -2.56 2.07
N ALA A 120 11.94 -2.36 0.88
CA ALA A 120 11.33 -1.10 0.49
C ALA A 120 10.20 -0.73 1.45
N ARG A 121 10.07 0.57 1.73
CA ARG A 121 9.08 1.06 2.69
C ARG A 121 7.88 1.61 1.96
N ILE A 122 6.75 0.92 2.04
CA ILE A 122 5.53 1.30 1.32
C ILE A 122 4.38 1.44 2.33
N PRO A 123 3.67 2.57 2.33
CA PRO A 123 2.44 2.73 3.07
C PRO A 123 1.29 2.00 2.33
N LEU A 124 0.62 1.11 3.04
CA LEU A 124 -0.50 0.32 2.54
C LEU A 124 -1.71 0.48 3.49
N PRO A 125 -2.95 0.49 2.98
CA PRO A 125 -4.14 0.49 3.81
C PRO A 125 -4.22 -0.81 4.61
N ILE A 126 -4.72 -0.73 5.85
CA ILE A 126 -4.72 -1.85 6.80
C ILE A 126 -6.12 -2.13 7.35
N SER A 127 -6.34 -3.38 7.75
CA SER A 127 -7.54 -3.78 8.48
C SER A 127 -7.51 -3.26 9.94
N ALA A 128 -8.68 -3.28 10.60
CA ALA A 128 -8.78 -2.98 12.03
C ALA A 128 -7.95 -3.94 12.90
N ALA A 129 -7.81 -5.19 12.48
CA ALA A 129 -7.01 -6.19 13.19
C ALA A 129 -5.51 -5.83 13.16
N VAL A 130 -5.01 -5.37 12.02
CA VAL A 130 -3.62 -4.90 11.89
C VAL A 130 -3.40 -3.60 12.66
N ALA A 131 -4.36 -2.69 12.64
CA ALA A 131 -4.28 -1.44 13.41
C ALA A 131 -4.16 -1.71 14.93
N ALA A 132 -4.86 -2.71 15.44
CA ALA A 132 -4.79 -3.12 16.85
C ALA A 132 -3.42 -3.65 17.30
N LEU A 133 -2.54 -4.03 16.36
CA LEU A 133 -1.18 -4.49 16.67
C LEU A 133 -0.26 -3.37 17.17
N ALA A 134 -0.62 -2.09 16.93
CA ALA A 134 0.12 -0.92 17.37
C ALA A 134 -0.04 -0.64 18.88
N ASN A 135 0.26 -1.63 19.72
CA ASN A 135 0.10 -1.59 21.17
C ASN A 135 1.43 -1.42 21.93
N GLY A 136 2.56 -1.25 21.22
CA GLY A 136 3.89 -1.10 21.80
C GLY A 136 4.53 -2.39 22.34
N THR A 137 3.85 -3.53 22.22
CA THR A 137 4.33 -4.85 22.70
C THR A 137 4.44 -5.89 21.59
N THR A 138 3.68 -5.74 20.51
CA THR A 138 3.76 -6.62 19.35
C THR A 138 5.10 -6.47 18.65
N SER A 139 5.82 -7.58 18.45
CA SER A 139 7.04 -7.59 17.65
C SER A 139 6.73 -7.38 16.17
N THR A 140 7.60 -6.68 15.46
CA THR A 140 7.50 -6.46 14.00
C THR A 140 7.68 -7.73 13.17
N THR A 141 8.10 -8.83 13.80
CA THR A 141 8.41 -10.12 13.14
C THR A 141 7.50 -11.27 13.54
N SER A 142 6.66 -11.12 14.57
CA SER A 142 5.83 -12.22 15.07
C SER A 142 4.50 -12.38 14.34
N THR A 143 4.10 -11.36 13.59
CA THR A 143 2.81 -11.32 12.89
C THR A 143 3.02 -11.63 11.42
N GLN A 144 2.23 -12.57 10.90
CA GLN A 144 2.11 -12.80 9.46
C GLN A 144 0.96 -11.97 8.89
N PHE A 145 1.16 -11.42 7.70
CA PHE A 145 0.17 -10.60 7.02
C PHE A 145 -0.31 -11.28 5.75
N LYS A 146 -1.48 -10.88 5.26
CA LYS A 146 -2.00 -11.27 3.95
C LYS A 146 -2.51 -10.04 3.21
N TRP A 147 -2.52 -10.14 1.90
CA TRP A 147 -3.23 -9.19 1.05
C TRP A 147 -4.68 -9.64 0.88
N ASP A 148 -5.64 -8.77 1.20
CA ASP A 148 -7.05 -8.98 0.92
C ASP A 148 -7.40 -8.30 -0.42
N PRO A 149 -7.61 -9.06 -1.52
CA PRO A 149 -7.92 -8.49 -2.83
C PRO A 149 -9.37 -7.99 -2.94
N VAL A 150 -10.25 -8.31 -1.99
CA VAL A 150 -11.63 -7.82 -1.97
C VAL A 150 -11.69 -6.44 -1.32
N ALA A 151 -11.15 -6.33 -0.11
CA ALA A 151 -11.11 -5.06 0.63
C ALA A 151 -9.95 -4.15 0.19
N GLN A 152 -8.98 -4.67 -0.56
CA GLN A 152 -7.78 -3.97 -1.03
C GLN A 152 -6.93 -3.43 0.15
N VAL A 153 -6.81 -4.24 1.20
CA VAL A 153 -6.07 -3.90 2.43
C VAL A 153 -5.15 -5.02 2.88
N ILE A 154 -4.17 -4.68 3.71
CA ILE A 154 -3.38 -5.66 4.45
C ILE A 154 -4.14 -6.09 5.69
N ASP A 155 -4.29 -7.40 5.85
CA ASP A 155 -4.93 -8.02 7.01
C ASP A 155 -3.98 -9.03 7.67
N VAL A 156 -4.36 -9.51 8.86
CA VAL A 156 -3.61 -10.55 9.58
C VAL A 156 -3.84 -11.91 8.89
N ALA A 157 -2.75 -12.64 8.64
CA ALA A 157 -2.83 -13.99 8.11
C ALA A 157 -3.03 -15.00 9.25
N THR A 158 -3.90 -15.99 9.04
CA THR A 158 -4.08 -17.13 9.94
C THR A 158 -3.23 -18.35 9.52
N ALA A 159 -2.81 -18.41 8.26
CA ALA A 159 -1.87 -19.36 7.68
C ALA A 159 -1.23 -18.76 6.42
N ASP A 160 -0.01 -19.21 6.07
CA ASP A 160 0.71 -18.88 4.83
C ASP A 160 0.70 -17.40 4.44
N GLY A 161 1.16 -16.53 5.36
CA GLY A 161 1.23 -15.09 5.12
C GLY A 161 2.40 -14.63 4.24
N ILE A 162 2.25 -13.43 3.67
CA ILE A 162 3.33 -12.73 2.99
C ILE A 162 4.38 -12.22 3.98
N SER A 163 5.64 -12.30 3.58
CA SER A 163 6.80 -11.94 4.41
C SER A 163 7.06 -10.43 4.42
N ILE A 164 6.17 -9.67 5.04
CA ILE A 164 6.31 -8.21 5.23
C ILE A 164 6.39 -7.85 6.71
N ARG A 165 6.95 -6.68 7.04
CA ARG A 165 7.09 -6.20 8.42
C ARG A 165 6.37 -4.88 8.61
N LEU A 166 5.49 -4.82 9.60
CA LEU A 166 4.83 -3.58 10.02
C LEU A 166 5.80 -2.72 10.82
N LEU A 167 6.10 -1.52 10.33
CA LEU A 167 7.00 -0.56 10.98
C LEU A 167 6.24 0.48 11.80
N LYS A 168 5.07 0.87 11.33
CA LYS A 168 4.28 1.96 11.92
C LYS A 168 2.83 1.86 11.51
N VAL A 169 1.94 2.31 12.38
CA VAL A 169 0.51 2.48 12.09
C VAL A 169 0.15 3.96 12.20
N SER A 170 -0.60 4.45 11.23
CA SER A 170 -1.21 5.78 11.19
C SER A 170 -2.74 5.61 11.18
N PRO A 171 -3.45 5.98 12.25
CA PRO A 171 -4.89 5.70 12.35
C PRO A 171 -5.77 6.65 11.52
N SER A 172 -5.29 7.86 11.20
CA SER A 172 -6.07 8.90 10.51
C SER A 172 -5.19 9.91 9.77
N GLY A 173 -5.81 10.69 8.88
CA GLY A 173 -5.16 11.76 8.11
C GLY A 173 -4.29 11.24 6.96
N ASN A 174 -4.56 10.03 6.46
CA ASN A 174 -3.83 9.43 5.34
C ASN A 174 -4.65 9.52 4.06
N MET A 175 -4.06 9.10 2.94
CA MET A 175 -4.76 9.00 1.66
C MET A 175 -4.66 7.56 1.14
N ALA A 176 -5.75 6.81 1.27
CA ALA A 176 -5.90 5.49 0.66
C ALA A 176 -6.80 5.59 -0.56
N ALA A 177 -6.50 4.80 -1.58
CA ALA A 177 -7.32 4.69 -2.76
C ALA A 177 -8.49 3.75 -2.47
N VAL A 178 -9.71 4.21 -2.69
CA VAL A 178 -10.94 3.48 -2.45
C VAL A 178 -11.74 3.43 -3.73
N GLN A 179 -12.10 2.21 -4.13
CA GLN A 179 -12.97 1.98 -5.27
C GLN A 179 -14.44 1.92 -4.83
N ASP A 180 -15.30 2.69 -5.49
CA ASP A 180 -16.74 2.56 -5.35
C ASP A 180 -17.23 1.22 -5.93
N ALA A 181 -18.01 0.48 -5.16
CA ALA A 181 -18.47 -0.84 -5.55
C ALA A 181 -19.35 -0.85 -6.80
N THR A 182 -20.06 0.26 -7.06
CA THR A 182 -21.07 0.42 -8.12
C THR A 182 -20.48 1.13 -9.34
N THR A 183 -19.93 2.34 -9.16
CA THR A 183 -19.45 3.14 -10.29
C THR A 183 -18.05 2.75 -10.75
N LYS A 184 -17.32 1.99 -9.92
CA LYS A 184 -15.90 1.62 -10.12
C LYS A 184 -14.95 2.82 -10.14
N ASP A 185 -15.42 3.99 -9.72
CA ASP A 185 -14.58 5.16 -9.54
C ASP A 185 -13.60 4.92 -8.38
N VAL A 186 -12.36 5.41 -8.51
CA VAL A 186 -11.30 5.26 -7.50
C VAL A 186 -10.86 6.65 -7.05
N ASN A 187 -11.11 6.93 -5.77
CA ASN A 187 -10.84 8.23 -5.16
C ASN A 187 -10.03 8.10 -3.87
N TRP A 188 -9.43 9.21 -3.46
CA TRP A 188 -8.68 9.29 -2.21
C TRP A 188 -9.62 9.48 -1.03
N GLU A 189 -9.52 8.59 -0.05
CA GLU A 189 -10.25 8.68 1.22
C GLU A 189 -9.30 8.48 2.40
N ASP A 190 -9.68 9.03 3.56
CA ASP A 190 -8.94 8.80 4.79
C ASP A 190 -9.23 7.39 5.33
N LYS A 191 -8.18 6.58 5.45
CA LYS A 191 -8.22 5.24 6.03
C LYS A 191 -6.98 5.00 6.91
N PRO A 192 -7.08 4.08 7.87
CA PRO A 192 -5.89 3.65 8.61
C PRO A 192 -4.87 3.03 7.66
N MET A 193 -3.61 3.41 7.83
CA MET A 193 -2.50 2.94 7.02
C MET A 193 -1.37 2.37 7.87
N GLY A 194 -0.74 1.32 7.36
CA GLY A 194 0.49 0.76 7.90
C GLY A 194 1.66 1.12 6.99
N LEU A 195 2.78 1.54 7.57
CA LEU A 195 4.05 1.58 6.85
C LEU A 195 4.69 0.20 6.95
N PHE A 196 4.87 -0.46 5.82
CA PHE A 196 5.47 -1.79 5.76
C PHE A 196 6.85 -1.75 5.14
N SER A 197 7.76 -2.56 5.68
CA SER A 197 8.96 -2.99 4.96
C SER A 197 8.62 -4.29 4.24
N ILE A 198 8.67 -4.26 2.91
CA ILE A 198 8.23 -5.37 2.06
C ILE A 198 9.36 -6.26 1.59
#